data_AF-A0A931UXT7-F1
#
_entry.id   AF-A0A931UXT7-F1
#
_cell.length_a   1.000
_cell.length_b   1.000
_cell.length_c   1.000
_cell.angle_alpha   90.00
_cell.angle_beta   90.00
_cell.angle_gamma   90.00
#
_symmetry.space_group_name_H-M   'P 1'
#
loop_
_entity.id
_entity.type
_entity.pdbx_description
1 polymer ?
#
loop_
_entity_poly.entity_id
_entity_poly.type
_entity_poly.pdbx_seq_one_letter_code
_entity_poly.pdbx_strand_id
1 'polypeptide(L)'
;MKLPALLFLGSLIVACSSSEEPSSPPPVPCNKDPWQCPAGQTCWPKDTAGTFACLNSAVGVAKGDECANMVGSPTCGDGLACFQAVGEAKGKCVPFCDTAKTGRGCGAGEACTTVTLAGTSSSFMVCIGKTTPPADAGTDALASDGAAEAAGDAAGD
;
A
#
# COMPACT_ATOMS: atom_id res chain seq x y z
N MET A 1 -69.16 47.42 -32.70
CA MET A 1 -69.70 46.46 -31.71
C MET A 1 -68.54 45.71 -31.10
N LYS A 2 -68.46 45.73 -29.76
CA LYS A 2 -67.59 44.90 -28.91
C LYS A 2 -68.08 43.44 -29.00
N LEU A 3 -67.18 42.46 -29.00
CA LEU A 3 -67.16 41.30 -28.08
C LEU A 3 -65.87 40.47 -28.32
N PRO A 4 -65.38 39.71 -27.33
CA PRO A 4 -63.96 39.62 -26.97
C PRO A 4 -63.35 38.21 -27.17
N ALA A 5 -62.04 38.18 -27.32
CA ALA A 5 -61.23 36.97 -27.20
C ALA A 5 -61.15 36.53 -25.73
N LEU A 6 -61.54 35.29 -25.43
CA LEU A 6 -61.48 34.67 -24.10
C LEU A 6 -60.48 33.50 -24.09
N LEU A 7 -59.44 33.76 -23.31
CA LEU A 7 -58.51 32.93 -22.52
C LEU A 7 -58.78 31.41 -22.33
N PHE A 8 -57.69 30.65 -22.54
CA PHE A 8 -57.07 29.58 -21.72
C PHE A 8 -57.93 28.56 -20.93
N LEU A 9 -57.68 27.28 -21.19
CA LEU A 9 -57.60 26.10 -20.29
C LEU A 9 -57.07 24.94 -21.20
N GLY A 10 -56.02 24.15 -20.98
CA GLY A 10 -55.24 23.74 -19.82
C GLY A 10 -55.01 22.22 -19.95
N SER A 11 -53.76 21.74 -20.05
CA SER A 11 -53.27 20.40 -19.62
C SER A 11 -51.84 20.14 -20.12
N LEU A 12 -50.85 20.39 -19.26
CA LEU A 12 -49.49 19.85 -19.38
C LEU A 12 -49.33 18.79 -18.29
N ILE A 13 -49.40 17.52 -18.69
CA ILE A 13 -49.00 16.38 -17.86
C ILE A 13 -47.47 16.33 -17.83
N VAL A 14 -46.87 16.87 -16.77
CA VAL A 14 -45.45 16.65 -16.46
C VAL A 14 -45.34 15.26 -15.85
N ALA A 15 -45.00 14.28 -16.69
CA ALA A 15 -44.53 12.99 -16.22
C ALA A 15 -43.11 13.19 -15.64
N CYS A 16 -43.01 13.28 -14.31
CA CYS A 16 -41.76 13.08 -13.60
C CYS A 16 -41.31 11.63 -13.83
N SER A 17 -40.51 11.41 -14.87
CA SER A 17 -39.72 10.19 -15.01
C SER A 17 -38.60 10.28 -13.97
N SER A 18 -38.89 9.82 -12.75
CA SER A 18 -37.87 9.51 -11.75
C SER A 18 -37.02 8.37 -12.32
N SER A 19 -35.95 8.71 -13.04
CA SER A 19 -34.90 7.76 -13.37
C SER A 19 -34.26 7.36 -12.04
N GLU A 20 -34.71 6.25 -11.49
CA GLU A 20 -34.02 5.54 -10.43
C GLU A 20 -32.68 5.07 -11.00
N GLU A 21 -31.66 5.91 -10.86
CA GLU A 21 -30.29 5.52 -11.19
C GLU A 21 -29.94 4.29 -10.33
N PRO A 22 -29.48 3.18 -10.94
CA PRO A 22 -29.06 2.01 -10.18
C PRO A 22 -27.96 2.46 -9.24
N SER A 23 -28.28 2.48 -7.95
CA SER A 23 -27.38 2.88 -6.87
C SER A 23 -26.21 1.90 -6.87
N SER A 24 -25.16 2.25 -7.60
CA SER A 24 -23.94 1.47 -7.62
C SER A 24 -23.43 1.37 -6.17
N PRO A 25 -22.98 0.20 -5.71
CA PRO A 25 -22.39 0.08 -4.39
C PRO A 25 -21.27 1.11 -4.26
N PRO A 26 -21.13 1.75 -3.09
CA PRO A 26 -20.08 2.75 -2.89
C PRO A 26 -18.73 2.13 -3.24
N PRO A 27 -17.86 2.86 -3.96
CA PRO A 27 -16.57 2.34 -4.38
C PRO A 27 -15.77 1.84 -3.17
N VAL A 28 -15.22 0.63 -3.29
CA VAL A 28 -14.40 0.03 -2.24
C VAL A 28 -13.18 0.93 -2.00
N PRO A 29 -12.97 1.46 -0.78
CA PRO A 29 -11.88 2.40 -0.55
C PRO A 29 -10.53 1.70 -0.73
N CYS A 30 -9.52 2.44 -1.20
CA CYS A 30 -8.25 1.84 -1.60
C CYS A 30 -7.52 1.11 -0.47
N ASN A 31 -7.78 1.44 0.81
CA ASN A 31 -7.16 0.72 1.93
C ASN A 31 -7.67 -0.71 2.09
N LYS A 32 -8.75 -1.08 1.38
CA LYS A 32 -9.28 -2.45 1.27
C LYS A 32 -8.80 -3.16 0.01
N ASP A 33 -8.45 -2.42 -1.04
CA ASP A 33 -7.81 -2.96 -2.25
C ASP A 33 -6.78 -1.95 -2.82
N PRO A 34 -5.55 -1.91 -2.29
CA PRO A 34 -4.53 -0.92 -2.68
C PRO A 34 -4.12 -0.99 -4.15
N TRP A 35 -4.29 -2.16 -4.77
CA TRP A 35 -3.97 -2.41 -6.18
C TRP A 35 -4.97 -1.79 -7.15
N GLN A 36 -6.05 -1.17 -6.66
CA GLN A 36 -6.93 -0.38 -7.51
C GLN A 36 -6.31 0.95 -7.95
N CYS A 37 -5.24 1.40 -7.27
CA CYS A 37 -4.54 2.61 -7.63
C CYS A 37 -3.74 2.41 -8.94
N PRO A 38 -3.84 3.35 -9.89
CA PRO A 38 -3.09 3.25 -11.14
C PRO A 38 -1.59 3.43 -10.88
N ALA A 39 -0.76 3.09 -11.88
CA ALA A 39 0.68 3.34 -11.83
C ALA A 39 0.97 4.83 -11.59
N GLY A 40 2.01 5.12 -10.82
CA GLY A 40 2.34 6.46 -10.31
C GLY A 40 1.50 6.91 -9.12
N GLN A 41 0.60 6.06 -8.59
CA GLN A 41 -0.19 6.34 -7.40
C GLN A 41 -0.09 5.22 -6.37
N THR A 42 -0.29 5.61 -5.11
CA THR A 42 -0.36 4.69 -3.97
C THR A 42 -1.58 5.02 -3.13
N CYS A 43 -2.10 4.00 -2.46
CA CYS A 43 -3.22 4.18 -1.55
C CYS A 43 -2.74 4.87 -0.27
N TRP A 44 -3.30 6.04 0.03
CA TRP A 44 -2.79 6.87 1.11
C TRP A 44 -3.91 7.58 1.89
N PRO A 45 -3.72 7.86 3.20
CA PRO A 45 -4.66 8.68 3.96
C PRO A 45 -4.78 10.06 3.33
N LYS A 46 -5.99 10.48 2.94
CA LYS A 46 -6.23 11.82 2.36
C LYS A 46 -6.64 12.87 3.39
N ASP A 47 -7.17 12.43 4.53
CA ASP A 47 -7.58 13.30 5.64
C ASP A 47 -7.32 12.67 7.01
N THR A 48 -7.49 13.48 8.07
CA THR A 48 -7.33 13.05 9.47
C THR A 48 -8.50 12.22 9.99
N ALA A 49 -9.61 12.12 9.24
CA ALA A 49 -10.70 11.19 9.54
C ALA A 49 -10.34 9.74 9.16
N GLY A 50 -9.18 9.53 8.53
CA GLY A 50 -8.68 8.21 8.15
C GLY A 50 -9.32 7.71 6.86
N THR A 51 -9.82 8.59 6.00
CA THR A 51 -10.24 8.16 4.67
C THR A 51 -9.03 8.04 3.74
N PHE A 52 -9.12 7.14 2.78
CA PHE A 52 -8.03 6.82 1.86
C PHE A 52 -8.40 7.15 0.42
N ALA A 53 -7.41 7.56 -0.35
CA ALA A 53 -7.52 7.75 -1.80
C ALA A 53 -6.21 7.35 -2.48
N CYS A 54 -6.29 7.11 -3.78
CA CYS A 54 -5.12 6.97 -4.62
C CYS A 54 -4.53 8.36 -4.84
N LEU A 55 -3.32 8.57 -4.32
CA LEU A 55 -2.58 9.83 -4.42
C LEU A 55 -1.25 9.57 -5.12
N ASN A 56 -0.67 10.61 -5.72
CA ASN A 56 0.59 10.49 -6.45
C ASN A 56 1.70 9.98 -5.52
N SER A 57 2.34 8.88 -5.92
CA SER A 57 3.45 8.29 -5.17
C SER A 57 4.71 9.13 -5.26
N ALA A 58 5.63 8.89 -4.33
CA ALA A 58 6.97 9.45 -4.40
C ALA A 58 7.81 8.72 -5.47
N VAL A 59 8.43 9.49 -6.37
CA VAL A 59 9.26 8.94 -7.45
C VAL A 59 10.62 8.48 -6.89
N GLY A 60 11.05 7.28 -7.27
CA GLY A 60 12.36 6.74 -6.89
C GLY A 60 12.46 6.23 -5.46
N VAL A 61 11.35 6.18 -4.71
CA VAL A 61 11.30 5.64 -3.35
C VAL A 61 10.92 4.17 -3.39
N ALA A 62 11.75 3.33 -2.79
CA ALA A 62 11.62 1.88 -2.77
C ALA A 62 11.21 1.34 -1.40
N LYS A 63 10.94 0.03 -1.34
CA LYS A 63 10.73 -0.69 -0.09
C LYS A 63 11.97 -0.54 0.81
N GLY A 64 11.74 -0.25 2.09
CA GLY A 64 12.78 -0.08 3.10
C GLY A 64 13.28 1.36 3.26
N ASP A 65 12.95 2.26 2.34
CA ASP A 65 13.30 3.67 2.45
C ASP A 65 12.56 4.34 3.61
N GLU A 66 13.14 5.42 4.14
CA GLU A 66 12.54 6.22 5.19
C GLU A 66 11.35 7.02 4.68
N CYS A 67 10.30 7.10 5.50
CA CYS A 67 9.08 7.80 5.15
C CYS A 67 8.50 8.55 6.34
N ALA A 68 7.64 9.52 6.01
CA ALA A 68 6.80 10.23 6.97
C ALA A 68 5.33 9.96 6.63
N ASN A 69 4.56 9.52 7.62
CA ASN A 69 3.13 9.27 7.46
C ASN A 69 2.36 10.60 7.53
N MET A 70 2.36 11.34 6.42
CA MET A 70 1.71 12.65 6.29
C MET A 70 0.40 12.51 5.51
N VAL A 71 -0.70 12.97 6.10
CA VAL A 71 -2.01 13.00 5.46
C VAL A 71 -1.95 13.80 4.15
N GLY A 72 -2.51 13.26 3.08
CA GLY A 72 -2.60 13.91 1.77
C GLY A 72 -1.29 13.99 0.98
N SER A 73 -0.17 13.52 1.54
CA SER A 73 1.16 13.63 0.92
C SER A 73 1.93 12.31 1.04
N PRO A 74 1.80 11.41 0.04
CA PRO A 74 2.55 10.17 0.00
C PRO A 74 4.06 10.41 -0.05
N THR A 75 4.78 9.69 0.80
CA THR A 75 6.25 9.72 0.84
C THR A 75 6.88 8.41 0.35
N CYS A 76 6.07 7.40 0.07
CA CYS A 76 6.51 6.11 -0.48
C CYS A 76 6.16 5.98 -1.96
N GLY A 77 6.86 5.08 -2.65
CA GLY A 77 6.58 4.71 -4.03
C GLY A 77 5.27 3.94 -4.24
N ASP A 78 5.04 3.55 -5.48
CA ASP A 78 3.84 2.82 -5.90
C ASP A 78 3.66 1.52 -5.12
N GLY A 79 2.43 1.26 -4.65
CA GLY A 79 2.10 0.03 -3.92
C GLY A 79 2.78 -0.09 -2.55
N LEU A 80 3.34 1.00 -2.03
CA LEU A 80 3.98 1.06 -0.72
C LEU A 80 3.20 1.96 0.25
N ALA A 81 3.16 1.55 1.51
CA ALA A 81 2.66 2.32 2.63
C ALA A 81 3.81 2.73 3.56
N CYS A 82 3.63 3.82 4.30
CA CYS A 82 4.56 4.19 5.36
C CYS A 82 4.18 3.50 6.67
N PHE A 83 4.98 2.54 7.11
CA PHE A 83 4.81 1.89 8.41
C PHE A 83 5.81 2.47 9.42
N GLN A 84 5.27 3.04 10.50
CA GLN A 84 6.06 3.54 11.62
C GLN A 84 5.69 2.73 12.87
N ALA A 85 6.66 1.99 13.40
CA ALA A 85 6.47 1.26 14.65
C ALA A 85 6.35 2.25 15.83
N VAL A 86 5.64 1.83 16.89
CA VAL A 86 5.49 2.63 18.10
C VAL A 86 6.87 2.86 18.73
N GLY A 87 7.20 4.13 19.00
CA GLY A 87 8.49 4.53 19.58
C GLY A 87 9.56 4.91 18.55
N GLU A 88 9.33 4.64 17.26
CA GLU A 88 10.25 5.06 16.20
C GLU A 88 10.01 6.51 15.77
N ALA A 89 11.08 7.24 15.44
CA ALA A 89 10.99 8.62 14.96
C ALA A 89 10.58 8.73 13.48
N LYS A 90 10.82 7.67 12.69
CA LYS A 90 10.54 7.61 11.25
C LYS A 90 9.89 6.28 10.88
N GLY A 91 9.08 6.30 9.83
CA GLY A 91 8.55 5.07 9.25
C GLY A 91 9.46 4.51 8.17
N LYS A 92 9.15 3.31 7.72
CA LYS A 92 9.74 2.66 6.54
C LYS A 92 8.67 2.37 5.49
N CYS A 93 9.02 2.51 4.22
CA CYS A 93 8.15 2.14 3.11
C CYS A 93 8.05 0.61 3.03
N VAL A 94 6.85 0.08 3.19
CA VAL A 94 6.58 -1.36 3.18
C VAL A 94 5.49 -1.68 2.16
N PRO A 95 5.53 -2.85 1.49
CA PRO A 95 4.52 -3.20 0.52
C PRO A 95 3.19 -3.54 1.20
N PHE A 96 2.08 -3.21 0.54
CA PHE A 96 0.77 -3.72 0.91
C PHE A 96 0.70 -5.24 0.72
N CYS A 97 -0.18 -5.88 1.49
CA CYS A 97 -0.45 -7.30 1.34
C CYS A 97 -1.92 -7.65 1.56
N ASP A 98 -2.32 -8.80 1.06
CA ASP A 98 -3.67 -9.35 1.18
C ASP A 98 -3.56 -10.87 1.21
N THR A 99 -3.86 -11.46 2.37
CA THR A 99 -3.81 -12.91 2.57
C THR A 99 -4.96 -13.65 1.89
N ALA A 100 -6.02 -12.94 1.47
CA ALA A 100 -7.15 -13.52 0.77
C ALA A 100 -6.92 -13.63 -0.75
N LYS A 101 -5.88 -12.99 -1.30
CA LYS A 101 -5.61 -12.96 -2.74
C LYS A 101 -4.24 -13.54 -3.09
N THR A 102 -4.23 -14.49 -4.02
CA THR A 102 -3.00 -15.10 -4.54
C THR A 102 -2.12 -14.05 -5.22
N GLY A 103 -0.81 -14.08 -4.95
CA GLY A 103 0.15 -13.12 -5.52
C GLY A 103 0.19 -11.75 -4.83
N ARG A 104 -0.58 -11.55 -3.76
CA ARG A 104 -0.58 -10.34 -2.93
C ARG A 104 -0.08 -10.59 -1.51
N GLY A 105 0.56 -11.75 -1.29
CA GLY A 105 1.22 -12.09 -0.05
C GLY A 105 2.56 -11.37 0.13
N CYS A 106 3.15 -11.56 1.30
CA CYS A 106 4.48 -11.02 1.60
C CYS A 106 5.61 -11.93 1.12
N GLY A 107 6.80 -11.36 0.98
CA GLY A 107 8.01 -12.10 0.63
C GLY A 107 8.45 -13.06 1.73
N ALA A 108 9.45 -13.88 1.43
CA ALA A 108 10.04 -14.79 2.41
C ALA A 108 10.57 -14.01 3.62
N GLY A 109 10.21 -14.44 4.83
CA GLY A 109 10.64 -13.78 6.08
C GLY A 109 9.76 -12.60 6.52
N GLU A 110 8.68 -12.31 5.78
CA GLU A 110 7.73 -11.25 6.10
C GLU A 110 6.35 -11.80 6.45
N ALA A 111 5.65 -11.12 7.34
CA ALA A 111 4.30 -11.41 7.75
C ALA A 111 3.35 -10.30 7.28
N CYS A 112 2.21 -10.71 6.71
CA CYS A 112 1.15 -9.79 6.35
C CYS A 112 0.39 -9.37 7.62
N THR A 113 0.58 -8.13 8.04
CA THR A 113 0.11 -7.61 9.32
C THR A 113 -0.90 -6.50 9.11
N THR A 114 -2.03 -6.59 9.79
CA THR A 114 -2.99 -5.49 9.86
C THR A 114 -2.45 -4.37 10.72
N VAL A 115 -2.33 -3.19 10.14
CA VAL A 115 -1.92 -1.96 10.82
C VAL A 115 -3.08 -0.99 10.86
N THR A 116 -3.13 -0.18 11.90
CA THR A 116 -4.15 0.86 12.10
C THR A 116 -3.50 2.22 11.98
N LEU A 117 -4.11 3.12 11.22
CA LEU A 117 -3.65 4.50 11.12
C LEU A 117 -3.87 5.20 12.47
N ALA A 118 -2.78 5.70 13.05
CA ALA A 118 -2.79 6.32 14.37
C ALA A 118 -3.86 7.43 14.48
N GLY A 119 -4.61 7.42 15.59
CA GLY A 119 -5.69 8.38 15.83
C GLY A 119 -7.00 8.09 15.07
N THR A 120 -7.08 6.98 14.34
CA THR A 120 -8.27 6.58 13.56
C THR A 120 -8.61 5.11 13.77
N SER A 121 -9.76 4.68 13.27
CA SER A 121 -10.16 3.26 13.21
C SER A 121 -9.85 2.60 11.86
N SER A 122 -9.21 3.32 10.94
CA SER A 122 -8.92 2.81 9.61
C SER A 122 -7.70 1.90 9.63
N SER A 123 -7.89 0.70 9.07
CA SER A 123 -6.85 -0.32 8.98
C SER A 123 -6.59 -0.78 7.55
N PHE A 124 -5.38 -1.26 7.33
CA PHE A 124 -4.88 -1.85 6.09
C PHE A 124 -3.81 -2.90 6.41
N MET A 125 -3.43 -3.74 5.45
CA MET A 125 -2.46 -4.81 5.67
C MET A 125 -1.16 -4.51 4.92
N VAL A 126 -0.03 -4.70 5.61
CA VAL A 126 1.32 -4.48 5.07
C VAL A 126 2.25 -5.62 5.43
N CYS A 127 3.30 -5.80 4.64
CA CYS A 127 4.36 -6.74 4.94
C CYS A 127 5.32 -6.16 5.96
N ILE A 128 5.43 -6.85 7.09
CA ILE A 128 6.36 -6.52 8.18
C ILE A 128 7.21 -7.75 8.43
N GLY A 129 8.52 -7.57 8.52
CA GLY A 129 9.45 -8.65 8.80
C GLY A 129 10.85 -8.09 8.93
N LYS A 130 11.82 -8.98 9.14
CA LYS A 130 13.20 -8.58 8.97
C LYS A 130 13.38 -8.30 7.49
N THR A 131 13.63 -7.04 7.13
CA THR A 131 14.46 -6.76 5.96
C THR A 131 15.80 -7.41 6.28
N THR A 132 15.97 -8.69 5.95
CA THR A 132 17.31 -9.25 5.84
C THR A 132 18.02 -8.27 4.92
N PRO A 133 19.09 -7.60 5.37
CA PRO A 133 19.88 -6.79 4.45
C PRO A 133 20.19 -7.66 3.23
N PRO A 134 20.28 -7.10 2.01
CA PRO A 134 20.82 -7.87 0.90
C PRO A 134 22.09 -8.54 1.44
N ALA A 135 22.14 -9.87 1.38
CA ALA A 135 23.32 -10.59 1.86
C ALA A 135 24.50 -9.90 1.20
N ASP A 136 25.36 -9.26 1.99
CA ASP A 136 26.67 -8.87 1.52
C ASP A 136 27.19 -10.12 0.84
N ALA A 137 27.32 -10.09 -0.49
CA ALA A 137 27.91 -11.17 -1.24
C ALA A 137 29.35 -11.20 -0.73
N GLY A 138 29.55 -11.99 0.33
CA GLY A 138 30.81 -12.09 1.04
C GLY A 138 31.83 -12.44 -0.01
N THR A 139 32.72 -11.49 -0.27
CA THR A 139 33.87 -11.66 -1.12
C THR A 139 34.53 -12.96 -0.69
N ASP A 140 34.68 -13.90 -1.62
CA ASP A 140 35.35 -15.16 -1.40
C ASP A 140 36.77 -14.91 -0.87
N ALA A 141 36.93 -14.86 0.45
CA ALA A 141 38.21 -15.00 1.11
C ALA A 141 38.54 -16.49 1.12
N LEU A 142 38.87 -17.03 -0.05
CA LEU A 142 39.64 -18.26 -0.16
C LEU A 142 41.08 -17.94 0.28
N ALA A 143 41.29 -17.85 1.58
CA ALA A 143 42.59 -17.93 2.21
C ALA A 143 42.61 -19.18 3.09
N SER A 144 43.13 -20.26 2.53
CA SER A 144 43.72 -21.36 3.29
C SER A 144 44.77 -22.00 2.39
N ASP A 145 45.92 -21.34 2.37
CA ASP A 145 47.20 -21.88 1.92
C ASP A 145 47.42 -23.28 2.52
N GLY A 146 47.37 -24.28 1.66
CA GLY A 146 47.85 -25.62 1.96
C GLY A 146 49.38 -25.61 1.96
N ALA A 147 49.99 -25.25 3.09
CA ALA A 147 51.40 -25.51 3.36
C ALA A 147 51.53 -26.92 3.94
N ALA A 148 51.96 -27.86 3.10
CA ALA A 148 52.49 -29.15 3.53
C ALA A 148 53.91 -28.96 4.07
N GLU A 149 54.22 -29.45 5.27
CA GLU A 149 55.57 -29.85 5.70
C GLU A 149 55.48 -30.88 6.86
N ALA A 150 55.83 -32.12 6.52
CA ALA A 150 56.62 -33.15 7.20
C ALA A 150 56.61 -33.43 8.74
N ALA A 151 56.56 -34.76 9.00
CA ALA A 151 57.40 -35.59 9.88
C ALA A 151 56.95 -35.92 11.34
N GLY A 152 56.94 -37.22 11.63
CA GLY A 152 56.84 -37.79 12.98
C GLY A 152 56.69 -39.32 13.00
N ASP A 153 57.80 -40.03 12.79
CA ASP A 153 57.99 -41.48 12.90
C ASP A 153 57.95 -41.95 14.38
N ALA A 154 57.28 -43.07 14.69
CA ALA A 154 57.60 -43.90 15.87
C ALA A 154 56.98 -45.31 15.78
N ALA A 155 57.86 -46.30 15.86
CA ALA A 155 57.62 -47.74 15.90
C ALA A 155 57.07 -48.28 17.25
N GLY A 156 56.52 -49.50 17.25
CA GLY A 156 56.38 -50.31 18.48
C GLY A 156 55.45 -51.52 18.40
N ASP A 157 56.09 -52.71 18.39
CA ASP A 157 55.64 -54.11 18.60
C ASP A 157 54.77 -54.82 17.54
#